data_AF-A0A1V5NYE0-F1
#
_entry.id   AF-A0A1V5NYE0-F1
#
_cell.length_a   1.000
_cell.length_b   1.000
_cell.length_c   1.000
_cell.angle_alpha   90.00
_cell.angle_beta   90.00
_cell.angle_gamma   90.00
#
_symmetry.space_group_name_H-M   'P 1'
#
loop_
_entity.id
_entity.type
_entity.pdbx_description
1 polymer ?
#
loop_
_entity_poly.entity_id
_entity_poly.type
_entity_poly.pdbx_seq_one_letter_code
_entity_poly.pdbx_strand_id
1 'polypeptide(L)'
;MLQIAGKPLWNWVLAIALAVTGFFAGMMLFGPRPRVISTMRVEACLEAYIDHRHSGDAAKLRRELDRLRLKPAEFEKIIDRFIHYRMSKSSLDQAMRLLDAFRSGYRIIPERVESPTDSSEPFALDAEILTVFRTRPELVKKAFES
;
A
#
# COMPACT_ATOMS: atom_id res chain seq x y z
N MET A 1 -45.43 30.83 1.73
CA MET A 1 -44.04 30.63 1.25
C MET A 1 -43.16 30.40 2.46
N LEU A 2 -42.45 29.26 2.56
CA LEU A 2 -41.46 29.09 3.63
C LEU A 2 -40.30 30.07 3.40
N GLN A 3 -39.97 30.85 4.42
CA GLN A 3 -38.86 31.80 4.44
C GLN A 3 -37.94 31.45 5.59
N ILE A 4 -36.63 31.50 5.35
CA ILE A 4 -35.61 31.33 6.38
C ILE A 4 -34.79 32.62 6.38
N ALA A 5 -34.75 33.29 7.54
CA ALA A 5 -34.05 34.57 7.72
C ALA A 5 -34.47 35.67 6.72
N GLY A 6 -35.77 35.78 6.42
CA GLY A 6 -36.33 36.81 5.53
C GLY A 6 -36.03 36.63 4.04
N LYS A 7 -35.35 35.54 3.64
CA LYS A 7 -35.10 35.18 2.24
C LYS A 7 -35.94 33.97 1.82
N PRO A 8 -36.37 33.89 0.55
CA PRO A 8 -37.08 32.73 0.05
C PRO A 8 -36.19 31.48 0.16
N LEU A 9 -36.79 30.37 0.60
CA LEU A 9 -36.10 29.09 0.83
C LEU A 9 -35.30 28.62 -0.40
N TRP A 10 -35.76 28.99 -1.60
CA TRP A 10 -35.07 28.74 -2.87
C TRP A 10 -33.63 29.30 -2.92
N ASN A 11 -33.36 30.48 -2.34
CA ASN A 11 -32.02 31.05 -2.33
C ASN A 11 -31.03 30.22 -1.50
N TRP A 12 -31.52 29.63 -0.40
CA TRP A 12 -30.70 28.74 0.42
C TRP A 12 -30.43 27.41 -0.28
N VAL A 13 -31.43 26.85 -0.98
CA VAL A 13 -31.26 25.65 -1.82
C VAL A 13 -30.23 25.92 -2.93
N LEU A 14 -30.30 27.06 -3.60
CA LEU A 14 -29.34 27.44 -4.64
C LEU A 14 -27.93 27.61 -4.08
N ALA A 15 -27.78 28.25 -2.91
CA ALA A 15 -26.50 28.43 -2.26
C ALA A 15 -25.87 27.09 -1.83
N ILE A 16 -26.67 26.16 -1.30
CA ILE A 16 -26.20 24.81 -0.95
C ILE A 16 -25.81 24.05 -2.22
N ALA A 17 -26.63 24.11 -3.27
CA ALA A 17 -26.32 23.44 -4.53
C ALA A 17 -25.00 23.96 -5.14
N LEU A 18 -24.77 25.27 -5.13
CA LEU A 18 -23.51 25.87 -5.58
C LEU A 18 -22.32 25.47 -4.70
N ALA A 19 -22.49 25.45 -3.39
CA ALA A 19 -21.44 25.03 -2.46
C ALA A 19 -21.06 23.55 -2.66
N VAL A 20 -22.06 22.66 -2.80
CA VAL A 20 -21.85 21.24 -3.09
C VAL A 20 -21.15 21.07 -4.43
N THR A 21 -21.61 21.73 -5.48
CA THR A 21 -21.01 21.63 -6.82
C THR A 21 -19.57 22.15 -6.82
N GLY A 22 -19.31 23.28 -6.17
CA GLY A 22 -17.96 23.83 -6.03
C GLY A 22 -17.03 22.93 -5.24
N PHE A 23 -17.52 22.29 -4.17
CA PHE A 23 -16.75 21.31 -3.40
C PHE A 23 -16.38 20.08 -4.24
N PHE A 24 -17.33 19.51 -4.97
CA PHE A 24 -17.05 18.36 -5.85
C PHE A 24 -16.11 18.71 -7.00
N ALA A 25 -16.27 19.88 -7.63
CA ALA A 25 -15.36 20.37 -8.66
C ALA A 25 -13.94 20.57 -8.10
N GLY A 26 -13.83 21.13 -6.88
CA GLY A 26 -12.56 21.26 -6.18
C GLY A 26 -11.91 19.91 -5.87
N MET A 27 -12.68 18.94 -5.36
CA MET A 27 -12.16 17.59 -5.11
C MET A 27 -11.72 16.89 -6.40
N MET A 28 -12.40 17.11 -7.52
CA MET A 28 -12.02 16.51 -8.80
C MET A 28 -10.71 17.10 -9.36
N LEU A 29 -10.49 18.41 -9.18
CA LEU A 29 -9.31 19.11 -9.69
C LEU A 29 -8.08 18.94 -8.80
N PHE A 30 -8.27 18.97 -7.47
CA PHE A 30 -7.19 18.95 -6.47
C PHE A 30 -7.13 17.65 -5.67
N GLY A 31 -7.96 16.66 -6.03
CA GLY A 31 -7.98 15.36 -5.36
C GLY A 31 -6.66 14.60 -5.51
N PRO A 32 -6.38 13.68 -4.58
CA PRO A 32 -5.19 12.86 -4.65
C PRO A 32 -5.26 11.97 -5.91
N ARG A 33 -4.14 11.89 -6.63
CA ARG A 33 -4.06 11.10 -7.87
C ARG A 33 -3.79 9.64 -7.53
N PRO A 34 -4.49 8.69 -8.18
CA PRO A 34 -4.28 7.28 -7.93
C PRO A 34 -2.85 6.89 -8.28
N ARG A 35 -2.25 6.04 -7.44
CA ARG A 35 -0.87 5.57 -7.59
C ARG A 35 -0.85 4.15 -8.14
N VAL A 36 0.08 3.92 -9.07
CA VAL A 36 0.42 2.57 -9.54
C VAL A 36 1.56 2.06 -8.67
N ILE A 37 1.34 0.92 -8.01
CA ILE A 37 2.33 0.27 -7.15
C ILE A 37 2.94 -0.88 -7.94
N SER A 38 4.27 -0.88 -8.07
CA SER A 38 5.00 -1.95 -8.75
C SER A 38 5.35 -3.06 -7.76
N THR A 39 4.81 -4.27 -7.96
CA THR A 39 5.09 -5.43 -7.12
C THR A 39 6.27 -6.29 -7.60
N MET A 40 6.80 -6.02 -8.80
CA MET A 40 7.78 -6.89 -9.48
C MET A 40 8.98 -7.26 -8.61
N ARG A 41 9.55 -6.29 -7.88
CA ARG A 41 10.72 -6.52 -7.02
C ARG A 41 10.40 -7.48 -5.88
N VAL A 42 9.29 -7.24 -5.20
CA VAL A 42 8.87 -8.01 -4.02
C VAL A 42 8.42 -9.42 -4.41
N GLU A 43 7.78 -9.57 -5.57
CA GLU A 43 7.44 -10.88 -6.13
C GLU A 43 8.69 -11.69 -6.47
N ALA A 44 9.68 -11.08 -7.14
CA ALA A 44 10.94 -11.74 -7.45
C ALA A 44 11.73 -12.14 -6.19
N CYS A 45 11.70 -11.32 -5.13
CA CYS A 45 12.23 -11.72 -3.82
C CYS A 45 11.55 -12.98 -3.30
N LEU A 46 10.22 -13.03 -3.38
CA LEU A 46 9.44 -14.12 -2.83
C LEU A 46 9.67 -15.41 -3.60
N GLU A 47 9.82 -15.33 -4.92
CA GLU A 47 10.23 -16.45 -5.78
C GLU A 47 11.64 -16.95 -5.43
N ALA A 48 12.62 -16.05 -5.27
CA ALA A 48 13.97 -16.43 -4.84
C ALA A 48 13.98 -17.10 -3.45
N TYR A 49 13.13 -16.65 -2.54
CA TYR A 49 12.94 -17.26 -1.22
C TYR A 49 12.32 -18.66 -1.31
N ILE A 50 11.29 -18.85 -2.14
CA ILE A 50 10.68 -20.16 -2.41
C ILE A 50 11.74 -21.14 -2.93
N ASP A 51 12.49 -20.72 -3.97
CA ASP A 51 13.55 -21.52 -4.57
C ASP A 51 14.62 -21.91 -3.55
N HIS A 52 15.01 -20.98 -2.69
CA HIS A 52 15.96 -21.24 -1.62
C HIS A 52 15.43 -22.22 -0.58
N ARG A 53 14.16 -22.08 -0.16
CA ARG A 53 13.53 -23.00 0.81
C ARG A 53 13.45 -24.43 0.29
N HIS A 54 13.24 -24.62 -1.01
CA HIS A 54 13.21 -25.95 -1.63
C HIS A 54 14.59 -26.55 -1.89
N SER A 55 15.56 -25.73 -2.32
CA SER A 55 16.90 -26.21 -2.72
C SER A 55 17.92 -26.23 -1.58
N GLY A 56 17.73 -25.43 -0.53
CA GLY A 56 18.70 -25.20 0.54
C GLY A 56 19.98 -24.49 0.09
N ASP A 57 20.09 -24.06 -1.17
CA ASP A 57 21.32 -23.52 -1.74
C ASP A 57 21.42 -22.00 -1.47
N ALA A 58 22.24 -21.64 -0.49
CA ALA A 58 22.51 -20.26 -0.14
C ALA A 58 23.36 -19.52 -1.20
N ALA A 59 24.21 -20.24 -1.95
CA ALA A 59 25.00 -19.64 -3.02
C ALA A 59 24.12 -19.28 -4.22
N LYS A 60 23.13 -20.12 -4.54
CA LYS A 60 22.11 -19.80 -5.56
C LYS A 60 21.26 -18.61 -5.15
N LEU A 61 20.78 -18.56 -3.89
CA LEU A 61 20.03 -17.41 -3.39
C LEU A 61 20.83 -16.11 -3.55
N ARG A 62 22.10 -16.11 -3.16
CA ARG A 62 22.95 -14.91 -3.25
C ARG A 62 23.11 -14.41 -4.69
N ARG A 63 23.27 -15.32 -5.66
CA ARG A 63 23.34 -14.94 -7.09
C ARG A 63 22.03 -14.33 -7.59
N GLU A 64 20.88 -14.85 -7.17
CA GLU A 64 19.59 -14.27 -7.53
C GLU A 64 19.39 -12.88 -6.90
N LEU A 65 19.80 -12.70 -5.63
CA LEU A 65 19.78 -11.38 -4.99
C LEU A 65 20.70 -10.37 -5.69
N ASP A 66 21.91 -10.78 -6.08
CA ASP A 66 22.83 -9.96 -6.85
C ASP A 66 22.23 -9.56 -8.22
N ARG A 67 21.55 -10.51 -8.90
CA ARG A 67 20.85 -10.25 -10.17
C ARG A 67 19.72 -9.24 -10.00
N LEU A 68 18.98 -9.33 -8.89
CA LEU A 68 17.92 -8.39 -8.54
C LEU A 68 18.45 -7.05 -7.97
N ARG A 69 19.78 -6.92 -7.82
CA ARG A 69 20.45 -5.77 -7.20
C ARG A 69 19.93 -5.46 -5.80
N LEU A 70 19.55 -6.50 -5.05
CA LEU A 70 19.02 -6.41 -3.70
C LEU A 70 20.11 -6.70 -2.69
N LYS A 71 20.18 -5.87 -1.64
CA LYS A 71 21.06 -6.16 -0.51
C LYS A 71 20.43 -7.26 0.35
N PRO A 72 21.23 -8.15 0.97
CA PRO A 72 20.71 -9.17 1.89
C PRO A 72 19.81 -8.60 2.99
N ALA A 73 20.18 -7.46 3.58
CA ALA A 73 19.37 -6.79 4.61
C ALA A 73 18.00 -6.30 4.09
N GLU A 74 17.91 -5.88 2.82
CA GLU A 74 16.64 -5.48 2.21
C GLU A 74 15.76 -6.71 1.94
N PHE A 75 16.38 -7.80 1.51
CA PHE A 75 15.70 -9.08 1.32
C PHE A 75 15.12 -9.60 2.65
N GLU A 76 15.92 -9.66 3.71
CA GLU A 76 15.46 -10.06 5.04
C GLU A 76 14.28 -9.20 5.50
N LYS A 77 14.38 -7.88 5.35
CA LYS A 77 13.30 -6.95 5.70
C LYS A 77 12.00 -7.21 4.92
N ILE A 78 12.10 -7.56 3.63
CA ILE A 78 10.93 -7.91 2.81
C ILE A 78 10.26 -9.18 3.34
N ILE A 79 11.06 -10.22 3.58
CA ILE A 79 10.56 -11.52 4.05
C ILE A 79 9.97 -11.39 5.46
N ASP A 80 10.62 -10.67 6.37
CA ASP A 80 10.11 -10.41 7.72
C ASP A 80 8.75 -9.71 7.71
N ARG A 81 8.56 -8.74 6.81
CA ARG A 81 7.26 -8.06 6.65
C ARG A 81 6.17 -9.00 6.12
N PHE A 82 6.50 -9.89 5.17
CA PHE A 82 5.57 -10.94 4.76
C PHE A 82 5.17 -11.85 5.93
N ILE A 83 6.15 -12.28 6.74
CA ILE A 83 5.90 -13.10 7.92
C ILE A 83 5.02 -12.34 8.92
N HIS A 84 5.35 -11.07 9.21
CA HIS A 84 4.59 -10.22 10.12
C HIS A 84 3.10 -10.14 9.75
N TYR A 85 2.80 -9.81 8.49
CA TYR A 85 1.42 -9.68 8.03
C TYR A 85 0.68 -11.03 7.96
N ARG A 86 1.40 -12.13 7.70
CA ARG A 86 0.81 -13.47 7.75
C ARG A 86 0.41 -13.86 9.18
N MET A 87 1.27 -13.57 10.15
CA MET A 87 1.09 -13.98 11.54
C MET A 87 -0.03 -13.23 12.25
N SER A 88 -0.38 -12.02 11.80
CA SER A 88 -1.41 -11.19 12.41
C SER A 88 -2.46 -10.74 11.40
N LYS A 89 -3.59 -11.45 11.38
CA LYS A 89 -4.74 -11.09 10.53
C LYS A 89 -5.27 -9.68 10.80
N SER A 90 -5.27 -9.28 12.08
CA SER A 90 -5.70 -7.93 12.48
C SER A 90 -4.78 -6.84 11.91
N SER A 91 -3.45 -7.04 11.93
CA SER A 91 -2.53 -6.06 11.34
C SER A 91 -2.63 -6.02 9.82
N LEU A 92 -2.84 -7.17 9.17
CA LEU A 92 -3.09 -7.24 7.74
C LEU A 92 -4.34 -6.46 7.34
N ASP A 93 -5.47 -6.67 8.03
CA ASP A 93 -6.74 -6.00 7.70
C ASP A 93 -6.62 -4.48 7.86
N GLN A 94 -5.94 -4.01 8.91
CA GLN A 94 -5.66 -2.59 9.11
C GLN A 94 -4.74 -2.03 8.02
N ALA A 95 -3.66 -2.74 7.70
CA ALA A 95 -2.71 -2.33 6.68
C ALA A 95 -3.33 -2.31 5.27
N MET A 96 -4.28 -3.21 4.98
CA MET A 96 -5.02 -3.21 3.72
C MET A 96 -5.88 -1.96 3.53
N ARG A 97 -6.47 -1.42 4.61
CA ARG A 97 -7.17 -0.12 4.56
C ARG A 97 -6.21 1.02 4.26
N LEU A 98 -5.01 1.00 4.87
CA LEU A 98 -3.96 1.97 4.57
C LEU A 98 -3.47 1.86 3.12
N LEU A 99 -3.40 0.65 2.56
CA LEU A 99 -3.07 0.44 1.16
C LEU A 99 -4.12 1.08 0.23
N ASP A 100 -5.40 1.02 0.54
CA ASP A 100 -6.44 1.67 -0.28
C ASP A 100 -6.33 3.21 -0.23
N ALA A 101 -6.01 3.77 0.94
CA ALA A 101 -5.70 5.19 1.07
C ALA A 101 -4.42 5.57 0.29
N PHE A 102 -3.36 4.76 0.38
CA PHE A 102 -2.13 5.00 -0.36
C PHE A 102 -2.35 4.93 -1.89
N ARG A 103 -3.12 3.95 -2.36
CA ARG A 103 -3.48 3.78 -3.78
C ARG A 103 -4.34 4.91 -4.32
N SER A 104 -5.19 5.51 -3.49
CA SER A 104 -5.98 6.69 -3.88
C SER A 104 -5.15 7.98 -3.87
N GLY A 105 -3.88 7.91 -3.48
CA GLY A 105 -2.90 8.99 -3.62
C GLY A 105 -2.54 9.69 -2.32
N TYR A 106 -3.14 9.30 -1.19
CA TYR A 106 -2.82 9.87 0.12
C TYR A 106 -1.41 9.48 0.55
N ARG A 107 -0.73 10.41 1.21
CA ARG A 107 0.57 10.17 1.83
C ARG A 107 0.35 9.56 3.21
N ILE A 108 0.78 8.32 3.41
CA ILE A 108 0.71 7.64 4.71
C ILE A 108 2.02 7.90 5.46
N ILE A 109 1.91 8.52 6.63
CA ILE A 109 3.03 8.73 7.55
C ILE A 109 2.76 7.84 8.77
N PRO A 110 3.44 6.68 8.88
CA PRO A 110 3.27 5.80 10.03
C PRO A 110 3.84 6.44 11.30
N GLU A 111 3.14 6.28 12.42
CA GLU A 111 3.49 6.89 13.71
C GLU A 111 4.67 6.18 14.41
N ARG A 112 5.00 4.93 14.02
CA ARG A 112 6.19 4.21 14.48
C ARG A 112 7.23 4.06 13.36
N VAL A 113 8.31 4.81 13.50
CA VAL A 113 9.54 4.68 12.70
C VAL A 113 10.44 3.64 13.38
N GLU A 114 10.24 2.36 13.12
CA GLU A 114 11.32 1.40 13.30
C GLU A 114 12.15 1.36 12.02
N SER A 115 13.30 2.05 12.12
CA SER A 115 14.37 2.25 11.15
C SER A 115 14.11 3.31 10.07
N PRO A 116 14.96 4.38 10.01
CA PRO A 116 15.01 5.28 8.88
C PRO A 116 15.54 4.48 7.70
N THR A 117 14.63 3.94 6.90
CA THR A 117 14.99 3.56 5.54
C THR A 117 14.91 4.87 4.77
N ASP A 118 16.00 5.26 4.12
CA ASP A 118 16.14 6.43 3.24
C ASP A 118 15.23 6.36 2.00
N SER A 119 14.01 5.85 2.13
CA SER A 119 12.96 5.94 1.13
C SER A 119 12.19 7.23 1.36
N SER A 120 12.06 8.05 0.31
CA SER A 120 11.22 9.26 0.30
C SER A 120 9.76 9.00 0.71
N GLU A 121 9.31 7.74 0.68
CA GLU A 121 7.97 7.29 1.06
C GLU A 121 7.99 6.11 2.06
N PRO A 122 7.73 6.35 3.36
CA PRO A 122 7.84 5.34 4.42
C PRO A 122 6.96 4.09 4.24
N PHE A 123 5.80 4.22 3.58
CA PHE A 123 4.82 3.13 3.39
C PHE A 123 4.98 2.39 2.05
N ALA A 124 5.88 2.83 1.16
CA ALA A 124 5.97 2.27 -0.20
C ALA A 124 6.27 0.77 -0.19
N LEU A 125 7.19 0.32 0.67
CA LEU A 125 7.54 -1.09 0.78
C LEU A 125 6.37 -1.95 1.31
N ASP A 126 5.63 -1.46 2.31
CA ASP A 126 4.44 -2.16 2.79
C ASP A 126 3.37 -2.20 1.72
N ALA A 127 3.23 -1.13 0.94
CA ALA A 127 2.28 -1.07 -0.14
C ALA A 127 2.57 -2.11 -1.24
N GLU A 128 3.85 -2.32 -1.59
CA GLU A 128 4.27 -3.38 -2.51
C GLU A 128 3.89 -4.77 -1.97
N ILE A 129 4.25 -5.05 -0.72
CA ILE A 129 3.99 -6.34 -0.04
C ILE A 129 2.49 -6.63 0.08
N LEU A 130 1.72 -5.68 0.58
CA LEU A 130 0.27 -5.80 0.75
C LEU A 130 -0.45 -5.94 -0.61
N THR A 131 0.11 -5.35 -1.67
CA THR A 131 -0.42 -5.54 -3.02
C THR A 131 -0.18 -6.98 -3.50
N VAL A 132 0.95 -7.61 -3.15
CA VAL A 132 1.19 -9.04 -3.44
C VAL A 132 0.20 -9.93 -2.68
N PHE A 133 -0.04 -9.67 -1.38
CA PHE A 133 -1.08 -10.38 -0.61
C PHE A 133 -2.46 -10.32 -1.28
N ARG A 134 -2.79 -9.18 -1.90
CA ARG A 134 -4.06 -8.96 -2.57
C ARG A 134 -4.15 -9.61 -3.96
N THR A 135 -3.09 -9.52 -4.75
CA THR A 135 -3.10 -9.84 -6.19
C THR A 135 -2.55 -11.22 -6.50
N ARG A 136 -1.62 -11.73 -5.69
CA ARG A 136 -0.97 -13.04 -5.84
C ARG A 136 -0.87 -13.78 -4.50
N PRO A 137 -2.00 -14.04 -3.81
CA PRO A 137 -1.99 -14.74 -2.52
C PRO A 137 -1.37 -16.15 -2.62
N GLU A 138 -1.53 -16.82 -3.77
CA GLU A 138 -0.97 -18.16 -3.99
C GLU A 138 0.56 -18.19 -3.93
N LEU A 139 1.24 -17.10 -4.31
CA LEU A 139 2.70 -17.00 -4.18
C LEU A 139 3.12 -16.94 -2.71
N VAL A 140 2.37 -16.20 -1.90
CA VAL A 140 2.59 -16.10 -0.44
C VAL A 140 2.35 -17.46 0.24
N LYS A 141 1.30 -18.17 -0.14
CA LYS A 141 1.05 -19.52 0.38
C LYS A 141 2.19 -20.47 0.04
N LYS A 142 2.65 -20.50 -1.22
CA LYS A 142 3.81 -21.33 -1.62
C LYS A 142 5.05 -21.05 -0.78
N ALA A 143 5.33 -19.77 -0.51
CA ALA A 143 6.49 -19.37 0.28
C ALA A 143 6.43 -19.82 1.75
N PHE A 144 5.25 -19.81 2.39
CA PHE A 144 5.15 -19.92 3.85
C PHE A 144 4.30 -21.08 4.38
N GLU A 145 3.42 -21.68 3.56
CA GLU A 145 2.47 -22.73 3.96
C GLU A 145 2.87 -24.13 3.48
N SER A 146 4.05 -24.27 2.86
CA SER A 146 4.67 -25.58 2.60
C SER A 146 4.91 -26.36 3.88
#